data_AF-A0A7J8UL42-F1
#
_entry.id   AF-A0A7J8UL42-F1
#
_cell.length_a   1.000
_cell.length_b   1.000
_cell.length_c   1.000
_cell.angle_alpha   90.00
_cell.angle_beta   90.00
_cell.angle_gamma   90.00
#
_symmetry.space_group_name_H-M   'P 1'
#
loop_
_entity.id
_entity.type
_entity.pdbx_description
1 polymer ?
#
loop_
_entity_poly.entity_id
_entity_poly.type
_entity_poly.pdbx_seq_one_letter_code
_entity_poly.pdbx_strand_id
1 'polypeptide(L)'
;MDNNNRSRTTDSSVQTNPRIQKLQQIVKTDASAGWEESWKQGVTPWDLGCPTPIILHLHHSGSLPMGRVLVPGCGTGYDVVAMACPGRYVVGLDISEEAIKKAKQMSSSLPNADDFTFIKADFFSWRPTDLFDLIFDYTFFCAILPEMRSAWAQQIQNLLKPDGELVTLMFPMDDHAGGPPFKVSIEEYYEEVLHPIGFKAVSIVDNELAIEARKVWKREAWKMEKRCRPLLSMNCDNDRWLIEEPCLGLLELKVKGDYLHSRSSSELEGLQMR
;
A
#
# COMPACT_ATOMS: atom_id res chain seq x y z
N MET A 1 -27.16 22.65 30.87
CA MET A 1 -26.57 21.62 31.74
C MET A 1 -26.66 20.30 31.01
N ASP A 2 -25.49 19.82 30.66
CA ASP A 2 -25.11 18.69 29.83
C ASP A 2 -25.66 17.33 30.23
N ASN A 3 -25.86 16.46 29.23
CA ASN A 3 -25.09 15.22 29.00
C ASN A 3 -25.85 14.42 27.92
N ASN A 4 -25.51 14.51 26.63
CA ASN A 4 -24.31 14.01 25.97
C ASN A 4 -23.88 12.62 26.47
N ASN A 5 -24.02 11.61 25.60
CA ASN A 5 -22.88 10.91 24.99
C ASN A 5 -23.32 9.51 24.49
N ARG A 6 -24.01 9.46 23.33
CA ARG A 6 -24.23 8.20 22.61
C ARG A 6 -23.06 8.03 21.66
N SER A 7 -21.95 7.51 22.20
CA SER A 7 -20.81 7.00 21.42
C SER A 7 -21.33 5.95 20.43
N ARG A 8 -21.60 6.37 19.19
CA ARG A 8 -21.83 5.48 18.04
C ARG A 8 -20.46 5.11 17.48
N THR A 9 -19.86 4.09 18.06
CA THR A 9 -18.76 3.38 17.42
C THR A 9 -19.30 2.68 16.18
N THR A 10 -18.85 3.10 15.01
CA THR A 10 -19.02 2.33 13.78
C THR A 10 -18.31 1.00 13.96
N ASP A 11 -19.05 -0.11 13.93
CA ASP A 11 -18.50 -1.44 14.10
C ASP A 11 -17.65 -1.77 12.86
N SER A 12 -16.34 -1.58 12.95
CA SER A 12 -15.44 -1.83 11.82
C SER A 12 -15.47 -3.31 11.47
N SER A 13 -15.51 -3.64 10.18
CA SER A 13 -15.42 -5.03 9.70
C SER A 13 -14.10 -5.70 10.13
N VAL A 14 -13.08 -4.89 10.45
CA VAL A 14 -11.79 -5.32 10.98
C VAL A 14 -11.92 -5.85 12.41
N GLN A 15 -12.60 -5.13 13.32
CA GLN A 15 -12.69 -5.52 14.74
C GLN A 15 -13.58 -6.74 15.00
N THR A 16 -14.60 -6.96 14.17
CA THR A 16 -15.56 -8.05 14.36
C THR A 16 -15.12 -9.38 13.74
N ASN A 17 -14.03 -9.40 12.96
CA ASN A 17 -13.60 -10.59 12.24
C ASN A 17 -12.75 -11.53 13.14
N PRO A 18 -13.22 -12.76 13.43
CA PRO A 18 -12.51 -13.68 14.33
C PRO A 18 -11.16 -14.15 13.78
N ARG A 19 -10.98 -14.17 12.45
CA ARG A 19 -9.68 -14.50 11.84
C ARG A 19 -8.66 -13.37 12.03
N ILE A 20 -9.11 -12.12 12.01
CA ILE A 20 -8.27 -10.95 12.32
C ILE A 20 -7.89 -10.94 13.81
N GLN A 21 -8.84 -11.23 14.70
CA GLN A 21 -8.53 -11.36 16.13
C GLN A 21 -7.50 -12.47 16.41
N LYS A 22 -7.66 -13.63 15.76
CA LYS A 22 -6.67 -14.72 15.86
C LYS A 22 -5.30 -14.31 15.32
N LEU A 23 -5.25 -13.62 14.18
CA LEU A 23 -4.01 -13.05 13.66
C LEU A 23 -3.34 -12.12 14.68
N GLN A 24 -4.10 -11.17 15.22
CA GLN A 24 -3.58 -10.21 16.20
C GLN A 24 -3.04 -10.90 17.45
N GLN A 25 -3.68 -11.99 17.90
CA GLN A 25 -3.17 -12.78 19.01
C GLN A 25 -1.83 -13.46 18.69
N ILE A 26 -1.70 -14.05 17.49
CA ILE A 26 -0.46 -14.70 17.04
C ILE A 26 0.67 -13.66 16.96
N VAL A 27 0.44 -12.54 16.26
CA VAL A 27 1.46 -11.51 16.03
C VAL A 27 1.87 -10.79 17.32
N LYS A 28 0.95 -10.59 18.27
CA LYS A 28 1.28 -10.03 19.59
C LYS A 28 2.17 -10.94 20.45
N THR A 29 2.10 -12.25 20.24
CA THR A 29 2.84 -13.22 21.07
C THR A 29 4.32 -13.25 20.72
N ASP A 30 4.67 -13.01 19.44
CA ASP A 30 6.05 -12.89 18.98
C ASP A 30 6.13 -11.88 17.83
N ALA A 31 6.68 -10.69 18.10
CA ALA A 31 6.80 -9.64 17.09
C ALA A 31 7.77 -9.98 15.96
N SER A 32 8.72 -10.91 16.19
CA SER A 32 9.75 -11.30 15.20
C SER A 32 9.32 -12.49 14.34
N ALA A 33 8.56 -13.43 14.89
CA ALA A 33 8.12 -14.65 14.21
C ALA A 33 6.60 -14.76 14.01
N GLY A 34 5.81 -13.80 14.50
CA GLY A 34 4.36 -13.88 14.49
C GLY A 34 3.74 -14.01 13.10
N TRP A 35 4.34 -13.38 12.09
CA TRP A 35 3.92 -13.53 10.69
C TRP A 35 4.20 -14.93 10.15
N GLU A 36 5.38 -15.49 10.40
CA GLU A 36 5.73 -16.86 10.04
C GLU A 36 4.77 -17.87 10.70
N GLU A 37 4.46 -17.69 11.98
CA GLU A 37 3.54 -18.57 12.70
C GLU A 37 2.11 -18.48 12.18
N SER A 38 1.65 -17.29 11.85
CA SER A 38 0.34 -17.09 11.19
C SER A 38 0.27 -17.85 9.85
N TRP A 39 1.34 -17.84 9.05
CA TRP A 39 1.43 -18.60 7.81
C TRP A 39 1.43 -20.12 8.04
N LYS A 40 2.14 -20.61 9.05
CA LYS A 40 2.14 -22.04 9.44
C LYS A 40 0.77 -22.52 9.90
N GLN A 41 0.05 -21.69 10.66
CA GLN A 41 -1.29 -22.01 11.13
C GLN A 41 -2.40 -21.76 10.10
N GLY A 42 -2.09 -21.22 8.92
CA GLY A 42 -3.06 -20.89 7.87
C GLY A 42 -4.02 -19.76 8.27
N VAL A 43 -3.59 -18.87 9.17
CA VAL A 43 -4.39 -17.73 9.65
C VAL A 43 -4.03 -16.50 8.83
N THR A 44 -4.47 -16.44 7.57
CA THR A 44 -4.12 -15.39 6.61
C THR A 44 -5.35 -14.59 6.14
N PRO A 45 -6.04 -13.84 7.03
CA PRO A 45 -7.28 -13.13 6.69
C PRO A 45 -7.11 -11.99 5.66
N TRP A 46 -5.88 -11.54 5.40
CA TRP A 46 -5.58 -10.53 4.38
C TRP A 46 -5.43 -11.13 2.98
N ASP A 47 -5.20 -12.44 2.87
CA ASP A 47 -4.98 -13.10 1.60
C ASP A 47 -6.30 -13.19 0.81
N LEU A 48 -6.33 -12.60 -0.38
CA LEU A 48 -7.49 -12.60 -1.27
C LEU A 48 -7.69 -13.93 -2.02
N GLY A 49 -6.65 -14.77 -2.09
CA GLY A 49 -6.63 -15.97 -2.91
C GLY A 49 -6.54 -15.71 -4.42
N CYS A 50 -6.45 -14.44 -4.83
CA CYS A 50 -6.35 -14.00 -6.21
C CYS A 50 -5.62 -12.64 -6.31
N PRO A 51 -5.20 -12.22 -7.52
CA PRO A 51 -4.63 -10.90 -7.72
C PRO A 51 -5.63 -9.79 -7.37
N THR A 52 -5.10 -8.69 -6.85
CA THR A 52 -5.88 -7.50 -6.53
C THR A 52 -6.50 -6.94 -7.83
N PRO A 53 -7.83 -6.70 -7.91
CA PRO A 53 -8.49 -6.32 -9.17
C PRO A 53 -7.88 -5.10 -9.88
N ILE A 54 -7.46 -4.08 -9.12
CA ILE A 54 -6.82 -2.89 -9.69
C ILE A 54 -5.47 -3.22 -10.35
N ILE A 55 -4.70 -4.18 -9.82
CA ILE A 55 -3.44 -4.62 -10.43
C ILE A 55 -3.68 -5.24 -11.80
N LEU A 56 -4.69 -6.10 -11.93
CA LEU A 56 -5.06 -6.68 -13.23
C LEU A 56 -5.48 -5.59 -14.22
N HIS A 57 -6.25 -4.60 -13.77
CA HIS A 57 -6.66 -3.47 -14.61
C HIS A 57 -5.46 -2.62 -15.06
N LEU A 58 -4.57 -2.25 -14.14
CA LEU A 58 -3.39 -1.44 -14.44
C LEU A 58 -2.39 -2.20 -15.33
N HIS A 59 -2.28 -3.51 -15.17
CA HIS A 59 -1.48 -4.37 -16.04
C HIS A 59 -2.05 -4.39 -17.48
N HIS A 60 -3.33 -4.72 -17.65
CA HIS A 60 -3.95 -4.83 -18.99
C HIS A 60 -4.05 -3.49 -19.72
N SER A 61 -4.19 -2.38 -19.00
CA SER A 61 -4.21 -1.04 -19.60
C SER A 61 -2.82 -0.51 -19.96
N GLY A 62 -1.75 -1.20 -19.55
CA GLY A 62 -0.37 -0.74 -19.75
C GLY A 62 0.02 0.43 -18.85
N SER A 63 -0.73 0.68 -17.77
CA SER A 63 -0.53 1.82 -16.87
C SER A 63 0.58 1.60 -15.84
N LEU A 64 1.03 0.35 -15.65
CA LEU A 64 2.16 0.03 -14.79
C LEU A 64 3.50 0.28 -15.52
N PRO A 65 4.47 0.98 -14.90
CA PRO A 65 5.83 1.12 -15.43
C PRO A 65 6.49 -0.20 -15.80
N MET A 66 7.29 -0.20 -16.86
CA MET A 66 8.18 -1.32 -17.18
C MET A 66 9.45 -1.27 -16.33
N GLY A 67 10.27 -2.32 -16.39
CA GLY A 67 11.51 -2.44 -15.61
C GLY A 67 11.37 -3.32 -14.38
N ARG A 68 12.03 -2.95 -13.29
CA ARG A 68 12.06 -3.74 -12.05
C ARG A 68 11.01 -3.25 -11.07
N VAL A 69 10.20 -4.17 -10.57
CA VAL A 69 9.14 -3.88 -9.59
C VAL A 69 9.42 -4.61 -8.28
N LEU A 70 9.17 -3.96 -7.14
CA LEU A 70 9.20 -4.59 -5.82
C LEU A 70 7.78 -4.62 -5.22
N VAL A 71 7.42 -5.76 -4.63
CA VAL A 71 6.23 -5.92 -3.78
C VAL A 71 6.71 -6.34 -2.39
N PRO A 72 6.77 -5.42 -1.42
CA PRO A 72 7.15 -5.74 -0.04
C PRO A 72 5.97 -6.41 0.69
N GLY A 73 6.26 -7.40 1.52
CA GLY A 73 5.24 -8.20 2.21
C GLY A 73 4.35 -8.97 1.23
N CYS A 74 4.94 -9.61 0.22
CA CYS A 74 4.18 -10.15 -0.92
C CYS A 74 3.27 -11.34 -0.57
N GLY A 75 3.45 -12.00 0.58
CA GLY A 75 2.69 -13.17 0.97
C GLY A 75 2.78 -14.29 -0.08
N THR A 76 1.61 -14.76 -0.52
CA THR A 76 1.43 -15.76 -1.60
C THR A 76 1.79 -15.24 -3.00
N GLY A 77 2.00 -13.93 -3.16
CA GLY A 77 2.60 -13.38 -4.39
C GLY A 77 1.65 -13.23 -5.57
N TYR A 78 0.34 -13.21 -5.36
CA TYR A 78 -0.63 -13.06 -6.47
C TYR A 78 -0.39 -11.80 -7.30
N ASP A 79 -0.16 -10.66 -6.65
CA ASP A 79 0.13 -9.38 -7.33
C ASP A 79 1.51 -9.39 -8.00
N VAL A 80 2.48 -10.11 -7.44
CA VAL A 80 3.81 -10.30 -8.05
C VAL A 80 3.67 -10.98 -9.40
N VAL A 81 2.97 -12.11 -9.43
CA VAL A 81 2.73 -12.88 -10.64
C VAL A 81 1.88 -12.11 -11.65
N ALA A 82 0.85 -11.40 -11.19
CA ALA A 82 -0.05 -10.66 -12.07
C ALA A 82 0.63 -9.45 -12.76
N MET A 83 1.58 -8.80 -12.09
CA MET A 83 2.32 -7.69 -12.69
C MET A 83 3.40 -8.15 -13.67
N ALA A 84 3.94 -9.36 -13.48
CA ALA A 84 5.10 -9.89 -14.19
C ALA A 84 4.79 -10.24 -15.64
N CYS A 85 5.62 -9.72 -16.55
CA CYS A 85 5.56 -10.00 -17.98
C CYS A 85 6.90 -9.65 -18.64
N PRO A 86 7.13 -10.04 -19.90
CA PRO A 86 8.33 -9.64 -20.63
C PRO A 86 8.54 -8.12 -20.59
N GLY A 87 9.68 -7.70 -20.03
CA GLY A 87 10.02 -6.27 -19.83
C GLY A 87 9.61 -5.69 -18.48
N ARG A 88 8.90 -6.44 -17.63
CA ARG A 88 8.61 -6.07 -16.23
C ARG A 88 8.94 -7.22 -15.29
N TYR A 89 10.12 -7.16 -14.67
CA TYR A 89 10.61 -8.16 -13.73
C TYR A 89 10.18 -7.81 -12.30
N VAL A 90 9.43 -8.70 -11.64
CA VAL A 90 8.81 -8.42 -10.34
C VAL A 90 9.46 -9.23 -9.21
N VAL A 91 9.90 -8.54 -8.16
CA VAL A 91 10.48 -9.14 -6.96
C VAL A 91 9.45 -9.08 -5.84
N GLY A 92 9.00 -10.25 -5.38
CA GLY A 92 8.23 -10.38 -4.14
C GLY A 92 9.16 -10.58 -2.95
N LEU A 93 9.04 -9.73 -1.92
CA LEU A 93 9.80 -9.82 -0.69
C LEU A 93 8.87 -10.18 0.47
N ASP A 94 9.22 -11.18 1.27
CA ASP A 94 8.50 -11.50 2.50
C ASP A 94 9.48 -12.03 3.56
N ILE A 95 9.20 -11.76 4.83
CA ILE A 95 10.02 -12.24 5.95
C ILE A 95 9.71 -13.71 6.28
N SER A 96 8.49 -14.16 5.98
CA SER A 96 7.98 -15.51 6.23
C SER A 96 8.54 -16.50 5.21
N GLU A 97 9.20 -17.54 5.71
CA GLU A 97 9.67 -18.66 4.88
C GLU A 97 8.51 -19.47 4.33
N GLU A 98 7.48 -19.68 5.14
CA GLU A 98 6.30 -20.44 4.74
C GLU A 98 5.50 -19.69 3.66
N ALA A 99 5.44 -18.35 3.72
CA ALA A 99 4.84 -17.53 2.66
C ALA A 99 5.57 -17.70 1.33
N ILE A 100 6.89 -17.52 1.34
CA ILE A 100 7.74 -17.65 0.15
C ILE A 100 7.68 -19.05 -0.44
N LYS A 101 7.65 -20.09 0.40
CA LYS A 101 7.48 -21.47 -0.03
C LYS A 101 6.14 -21.66 -0.74
N LYS A 102 5.04 -21.18 -0.15
CA LYS A 102 3.70 -21.23 -0.78
C LYS A 102 3.67 -20.47 -2.11
N ALA A 103 4.20 -19.25 -2.15
CA ALA A 103 4.28 -18.45 -3.37
C ALA A 103 4.98 -19.20 -4.51
N LYS A 104 6.18 -19.74 -4.25
CA LYS A 104 6.95 -20.54 -5.23
C LYS A 104 6.20 -21.80 -5.67
N GLN A 105 5.57 -22.52 -4.73
CA GLN A 105 4.80 -23.72 -5.05
C GLN A 105 3.62 -23.42 -5.98
N MET A 106 2.97 -22.27 -5.80
CA MET A 106 1.78 -21.90 -6.57
C MET A 106 2.10 -21.32 -7.95
N SER A 107 3.29 -20.72 -8.12
CA SER A 107 3.61 -19.96 -9.33
C SER A 107 4.71 -20.54 -10.21
N SER A 108 5.50 -21.50 -9.73
CA SER A 108 6.69 -22.00 -10.45
C SER A 108 6.42 -22.64 -11.80
N SER A 109 5.20 -23.11 -12.05
CA SER A 109 4.79 -23.72 -13.33
C SER A 109 4.09 -22.74 -14.28
N LEU A 110 3.98 -21.45 -13.92
CA LEU A 110 3.29 -20.47 -14.72
C LEU A 110 4.13 -20.03 -15.94
N PRO A 111 3.49 -19.64 -17.05
CA PRO A 111 4.21 -19.26 -18.27
C PRO A 111 5.16 -18.06 -18.12
N ASN A 112 4.90 -17.19 -17.14
CA ASN A 112 5.72 -16.01 -16.83
C ASN A 112 6.66 -16.22 -15.64
N ALA A 113 6.98 -17.47 -15.28
CA ALA A 113 7.85 -17.79 -14.15
C ALA A 113 9.26 -17.18 -14.23
N ASP A 114 9.73 -16.87 -15.44
CA ASP A 114 11.02 -16.21 -15.66
C ASP A 114 10.98 -14.70 -15.41
N ASP A 115 9.79 -14.10 -15.29
CA ASP A 115 9.59 -12.65 -15.12
C ASP A 115 9.39 -12.24 -13.64
N PHE A 116 9.49 -13.16 -12.70
CA PHE A 116 9.40 -12.84 -11.27
C PHE A 116 10.29 -13.69 -10.38
N THR A 117 10.48 -13.25 -9.14
CA THR A 117 11.13 -14.05 -8.10
C THR A 117 10.58 -13.74 -6.73
N PHE A 118 10.74 -14.69 -5.81
CA PHE A 118 10.35 -14.57 -4.41
C PHE A 118 11.58 -14.72 -3.51
N ILE A 119 11.84 -13.70 -2.70
CA ILE A 119 13.00 -13.59 -1.82
C ILE A 119 12.52 -13.55 -0.36
N LYS A 120 13.05 -14.47 0.45
CA LYS A 120 12.91 -14.41 1.91
C LYS A 120 13.90 -13.39 2.46
N ALA A 121 13.43 -12.23 2.87
CA ALA A 121 14.24 -11.22 3.54
C ALA A 121 13.36 -10.26 4.33
N ASP A 122 13.98 -9.62 5.32
CA ASP A 122 13.37 -8.49 6.02
C ASP A 122 13.53 -7.22 5.18
N PHE A 123 12.40 -6.58 4.86
CA PHE A 123 12.34 -5.34 4.09
C PHE A 123 13.24 -4.24 4.64
N PHE A 124 13.31 -4.07 5.97
CA PHE A 124 14.02 -2.96 6.60
C PHE A 124 15.54 -3.12 6.54
N SER A 125 16.05 -4.35 6.52
CA SER A 125 17.48 -4.67 6.48
C SER A 125 17.97 -5.12 5.11
N TRP A 126 17.08 -5.44 4.16
CA TRP A 126 17.46 -5.88 2.82
C TRP A 126 18.11 -4.77 2.00
N ARG A 127 19.21 -5.10 1.33
CA ARG A 127 20.01 -4.18 0.50
C ARG A 127 20.34 -4.86 -0.83
N PRO A 128 19.47 -4.77 -1.85
CA PRO A 128 19.76 -5.31 -3.18
C PRO A 128 20.82 -4.47 -3.90
N THR A 129 21.48 -5.07 -4.88
CA THR A 129 22.39 -4.37 -5.80
C THR A 129 21.62 -3.45 -6.75
N ASP A 130 20.49 -3.93 -7.25
CA ASP A 130 19.69 -3.26 -8.26
C ASP A 130 18.42 -2.66 -7.66
N LEU A 131 18.23 -1.37 -7.91
CA LEU A 131 17.09 -0.57 -7.46
C LEU A 131 15.85 -0.80 -8.37
N PHE A 132 14.71 -0.28 -7.93
CA PHE A 132 13.40 -0.50 -8.53
C PHE A 132 12.87 0.71 -9.28
N ASP A 133 12.23 0.45 -10.43
CA ASP A 133 11.48 1.44 -11.21
C ASP A 133 10.08 1.68 -10.60
N LEU A 134 9.52 0.66 -9.96
CA LEU A 134 8.25 0.72 -9.24
C LEU A 134 8.33 -0.04 -7.91
N ILE A 135 7.77 0.54 -6.85
CA ILE A 135 7.39 -0.22 -5.65
C ILE A 135 5.88 -0.18 -5.51
N PHE A 136 5.25 -1.34 -5.34
CA PHE A 136 3.82 -1.47 -5.11
C PHE A 136 3.54 -1.94 -3.67
N ASP A 137 3.03 -1.06 -2.83
CA ASP A 137 2.68 -1.36 -1.44
C ASP A 137 1.17 -1.59 -1.31
N TYR A 138 0.79 -2.80 -0.90
CA TYR A 138 -0.57 -3.08 -0.50
C TYR A 138 -0.61 -4.05 0.67
N THR A 139 -1.34 -3.66 1.71
CA THR A 139 -1.44 -4.40 2.98
C THR A 139 -0.12 -4.60 3.75
N PHE A 140 0.97 -3.96 3.32
CA PHE A 140 2.27 -3.99 4.01
C PHE A 140 2.42 -2.81 4.98
N PHE A 141 2.17 -1.57 4.53
CA PHE A 141 2.25 -0.39 5.41
C PHE A 141 1.33 -0.47 6.64
N CYS A 142 0.14 -1.06 6.50
CA CYS A 142 -0.77 -1.25 7.64
C CYS A 142 -0.40 -2.46 8.51
N ALA A 143 0.50 -3.34 8.06
CA ALA A 143 0.94 -4.50 8.82
C ALA A 143 2.10 -4.16 9.78
N ILE A 144 2.90 -3.15 9.46
CA ILE A 144 4.02 -2.70 10.29
C ILE A 144 3.53 -1.89 11.49
N LEU A 145 4.32 -1.89 12.56
CA LEU A 145 4.04 -1.06 13.73
C LEU A 145 4.07 0.44 13.35
N PRO A 146 3.18 1.29 13.89
CA PRO A 146 3.14 2.71 13.57
C PRO A 146 4.49 3.44 13.68
N GLU A 147 5.29 3.11 14.70
CA GLU A 147 6.63 3.66 14.93
C GLU A 147 7.66 3.30 13.84
N MET A 148 7.38 2.28 13.02
CA MET A 148 8.25 1.85 11.91
C MET A 148 7.95 2.57 10.60
N ARG A 149 6.89 3.41 10.53
CA ARG A 149 6.43 4.03 9.27
C ARG A 149 7.44 5.00 8.67
N SER A 150 8.16 5.77 9.50
CA SER A 150 9.26 6.61 9.02
C SER A 150 10.42 5.79 8.46
N ALA A 151 10.76 4.66 9.10
CA ALA A 151 11.78 3.74 8.61
C ALA A 151 11.35 3.06 7.30
N TRP A 152 10.06 2.76 7.15
CA TRP A 152 9.49 2.23 5.91
C TRP A 152 9.69 3.23 4.77
N ALA A 153 9.35 4.50 4.98
CA ALA A 153 9.47 5.54 3.96
C ALA A 153 10.93 5.75 3.53
N GLN A 154 11.86 5.78 4.50
CA GLN A 154 13.29 5.86 4.23
C GLN A 154 13.80 4.66 3.42
N GLN A 155 13.29 3.47 3.72
CA GLN A 155 13.68 2.25 3.02
C GLN A 155 13.09 2.21 1.59
N ILE A 156 11.84 2.65 1.39
CA ILE A 156 11.25 2.84 0.05
C ILE A 156 12.12 3.79 -0.78
N GLN A 157 12.53 4.92 -0.21
CA GLN A 157 13.44 5.87 -0.86
C GLN A 157 14.78 5.22 -1.25
N ASN A 158 15.37 4.40 -0.37
CA ASN A 158 16.65 3.74 -0.65
C ASN A 158 16.56 2.64 -1.72
N LEU A 159 15.38 2.05 -1.91
CA LEU A 159 15.15 0.96 -2.86
C LEU A 159 14.68 1.46 -4.24
N LEU A 160 14.13 2.67 -4.32
CA LEU A 160 13.73 3.28 -5.58
C LEU A 160 14.92 3.86 -6.35
N LYS A 161 14.87 3.72 -7.67
CA LYS A 161 15.70 4.51 -8.57
C LYS A 161 15.34 6.01 -8.46
N PRO A 162 16.21 6.92 -8.92
CA PRO A 162 15.93 8.35 -8.88
C PRO A 162 14.60 8.76 -9.56
N ASP A 163 14.24 8.12 -10.66
CA ASP A 163 12.97 8.35 -11.38
C ASP A 163 11.88 7.32 -11.04
N GLY A 164 12.10 6.50 -10.02
CA GLY A 164 11.19 5.43 -9.64
C GLY A 164 9.90 5.96 -9.02
N GLU A 165 8.85 5.16 -9.15
CA GLU A 165 7.51 5.46 -8.64
C GLU A 165 7.15 4.56 -7.46
N LEU A 166 6.45 5.10 -6.49
CA LEU A 166 5.77 4.31 -5.47
C LEU A 166 4.27 4.41 -5.72
N VAL A 167 3.61 3.25 -5.82
CA VAL A 167 2.16 3.12 -5.86
C VAL A 167 1.72 2.43 -4.59
N THR A 168 0.80 3.05 -3.85
CA THR A 168 0.27 2.49 -2.62
C THR A 168 -1.25 2.40 -2.68
N LEU A 169 -1.77 1.27 -2.19
CA LEU A 169 -3.18 1.11 -1.94
C LEU A 169 -3.43 1.30 -0.44
N MET A 170 -3.88 2.50 -0.07
CA MET A 170 -4.05 2.94 1.32
C MET A 170 -5.23 2.21 1.99
N PHE A 171 -4.90 1.19 2.78
CA PHE A 171 -5.85 0.34 3.48
C PHE A 171 -5.31 0.01 4.88
N PRO A 172 -6.18 -0.16 5.90
CA PRO A 172 -7.59 0.21 5.98
C PRO A 172 -7.78 1.68 6.41
N MET A 173 -8.77 2.37 5.83
CA MET A 173 -9.10 3.77 6.15
C MET A 173 -10.42 3.88 6.94
N ASP A 174 -10.46 3.28 8.11
CA ASP A 174 -11.58 3.33 9.05
C ASP A 174 -11.10 3.77 10.46
N ASP A 175 -12.01 3.77 11.43
CA ASP A 175 -11.75 4.32 12.77
C ASP A 175 -11.40 3.26 13.82
N HIS A 176 -11.05 2.04 13.40
CA HIS A 176 -10.79 0.96 14.35
C HIS A 176 -9.52 1.20 15.17
N ALA A 177 -9.47 0.60 16.35
CA ALA A 177 -8.32 0.66 17.25
C ALA A 177 -7.52 -0.64 17.21
N GLY A 178 -6.19 -0.51 17.30
CA GLY A 178 -5.25 -1.63 17.30
C GLY A 178 -4.80 -2.04 15.90
N GLY A 179 -4.19 -3.22 15.82
CA GLY A 179 -3.67 -3.82 14.60
C GLY A 179 -2.82 -5.05 14.91
N PRO A 180 -2.26 -5.70 13.88
CA PRO A 180 -2.48 -5.44 12.46
C PRO A 180 -3.86 -5.96 11.95
N PRO A 181 -4.37 -5.42 10.81
CA PRO A 181 -3.87 -4.21 10.17
C PRO A 181 -4.13 -2.99 11.06
N PHE A 182 -3.22 -2.02 11.10
CA PHE A 182 -3.44 -0.73 11.74
C PHE A 182 -4.14 0.22 10.78
N LYS A 183 -5.07 1.05 11.27
CA LYS A 183 -5.69 2.08 10.43
C LYS A 183 -4.65 3.04 9.84
N VAL A 184 -4.99 3.60 8.69
CA VAL A 184 -4.20 4.59 7.97
C VAL A 184 -5.08 5.78 7.56
N SER A 185 -4.47 6.94 7.38
CA SER A 185 -5.11 8.13 6.83
C SER A 185 -4.20 8.76 5.78
N ILE A 186 -4.74 9.60 4.89
CA ILE A 186 -3.93 10.34 3.92
C ILE A 186 -2.89 11.22 4.64
N GLU A 187 -3.29 11.85 5.75
CA GLU A 187 -2.41 12.75 6.51
C GLU A 187 -1.20 12.01 7.09
N GLU A 188 -1.43 10.86 7.74
CA GLU A 188 -0.33 10.03 8.25
C GLU A 188 0.51 9.45 7.11
N TYR A 189 -0.14 8.89 6.08
CA TYR A 189 0.54 8.17 5.02
C TYR A 189 1.39 9.10 4.14
N TYR A 190 0.84 10.25 3.76
CA TYR A 190 1.48 11.19 2.85
C TYR A 190 2.15 12.36 3.57
N GLU A 191 1.39 13.18 4.30
CA GLU A 191 1.91 14.45 4.85
C GLU A 191 2.97 14.24 5.94
N GLU A 192 2.79 13.23 6.81
CA GLU A 192 3.72 12.95 7.91
C GLU A 192 4.88 12.05 7.51
N VAL A 193 4.66 11.09 6.60
CA VAL A 193 5.62 10.01 6.34
C VAL A 193 6.36 10.16 5.00
N LEU A 194 5.67 10.46 3.90
CA LEU A 194 6.28 10.50 2.56
C LEU A 194 6.74 11.90 2.16
N HIS A 195 5.92 12.93 2.40
CA HIS A 195 6.20 14.30 2.00
C HIS A 195 7.50 14.86 2.61
N PRO A 196 7.80 14.68 3.92
CA PRO A 196 9.00 15.25 4.54
C PRO A 196 10.31 14.69 4.01
N ILE A 197 10.29 13.50 3.40
CA ILE A 197 11.47 12.86 2.80
C ILE A 197 11.57 13.10 1.29
N GLY A 198 10.73 13.98 0.71
CA GLY A 198 10.87 14.44 -0.68
C GLY A 198 10.03 13.68 -1.71
N PHE A 199 9.09 12.83 -1.29
CA PHE A 199 8.08 12.31 -2.21
C PHE A 199 7.02 13.36 -2.52
N LYS A 200 6.54 13.35 -3.76
CA LYS A 200 5.43 14.20 -4.22
C LYS A 200 4.29 13.34 -4.74
N ALA A 201 3.09 13.59 -4.23
CA ALA A 201 1.87 12.99 -4.77
C ALA A 201 1.64 13.44 -6.21
N VAL A 202 1.57 12.46 -7.11
CA VAL A 202 1.17 12.62 -8.50
C VAL A 202 -0.35 12.54 -8.61
N SER A 203 -0.96 11.57 -7.94
CA SER A 203 -2.40 11.40 -7.89
C SER A 203 -2.82 10.66 -6.62
N ILE A 204 -3.98 11.04 -6.08
CA ILE A 204 -4.71 10.32 -5.03
C ILE A 204 -6.13 10.14 -5.55
N VAL A 205 -6.55 8.89 -5.77
CA VAL A 205 -7.85 8.58 -6.37
C VAL A 205 -8.53 7.41 -5.66
N ASP A 206 -9.86 7.39 -5.71
CA ASP A 206 -10.64 6.25 -5.25
C ASP A 206 -10.43 5.03 -6.17
N ASN A 207 -10.24 3.86 -5.55
CA ASN A 207 -10.18 2.59 -6.25
C ASN A 207 -11.60 2.02 -6.41
N GLU A 208 -12.21 2.33 -7.55
CA GLU A 208 -13.53 1.82 -7.94
C GLU A 208 -13.57 0.28 -8.08
N LEU A 209 -12.41 -0.36 -8.21
CA LEU A 209 -12.26 -1.83 -8.30
C LEU A 209 -11.98 -2.47 -6.93
N ALA A 210 -12.11 -1.73 -5.83
CA ALA A 210 -11.98 -2.29 -4.49
C ALA A 210 -13.03 -3.40 -4.26
N ILE A 211 -12.61 -4.51 -3.67
CA ILE A 211 -13.54 -5.56 -3.27
C ILE A 211 -14.46 -5.06 -2.15
N GLU A 212 -15.69 -5.59 -2.06
CA GLU A 212 -16.71 -5.14 -1.09
C GLU A 212 -16.21 -5.09 0.36
N ALA A 213 -15.43 -6.08 0.78
CA ALA A 213 -14.87 -6.14 2.13
C ALA A 213 -13.86 -5.01 2.46
N ARG A 214 -13.34 -4.32 1.43
CA ARG A 214 -12.33 -3.26 1.53
C ARG A 214 -12.85 -1.88 1.10
N LYS A 215 -14.12 -1.78 0.70
CA LYS A 215 -14.78 -0.49 0.49
C LYS A 215 -15.12 0.14 1.84
N VAL A 216 -14.77 1.42 2.02
CA VAL A 216 -15.17 2.17 3.21
C VAL A 216 -16.46 2.92 2.90
N TRP A 217 -17.56 2.51 3.52
CA TRP A 217 -18.82 3.24 3.42
C TRP A 217 -18.80 4.42 4.39
N LYS A 218 -18.30 5.59 3.98
CA LYS A 218 -18.58 6.82 4.74
C LYS A 218 -20.07 7.16 4.57
N ARG A 219 -20.86 6.91 5.62
CA ARG A 219 -22.29 7.31 5.67
C ARG A 219 -22.50 8.83 5.85
N GLU A 220 -21.44 9.61 5.99
CA GLU A 220 -21.52 11.07 6.11
C GLU A 220 -20.80 11.72 4.93
N ALA A 221 -21.60 12.00 3.91
CA ALA A 221 -21.27 12.87 2.80
C ALA A 221 -20.65 14.17 3.33
N TRP A 222 -19.43 14.47 2.90
CA TRP A 222 -18.85 15.79 3.10
C TRP A 222 -19.72 16.80 2.35
N LYS A 223 -20.51 17.60 3.07
CA LYS A 223 -21.09 18.83 2.52
C LYS A 223 -19.93 19.77 2.16
N MET A 224 -19.42 19.65 0.95
CA MET A 224 -18.62 20.70 0.32
C MET A 224 -19.56 21.88 0.04
N GLU A 225 -19.65 22.81 0.99
CA GLU A 225 -20.36 24.06 0.80
C GLU A 225 -19.59 24.91 -0.22
N LYS A 226 -19.97 24.83 -1.50
CA LYS A 226 -19.51 25.79 -2.51
C LYS A 226 -19.98 27.18 -2.08
N ARG A 227 -19.08 27.95 -1.45
CA ARG A 227 -19.27 29.39 -1.25
C ARG A 227 -19.07 30.11 -2.58
N CYS A 228 -20.02 29.96 -3.50
CA CYS A 228 -20.11 30.81 -4.68
C CYS A 228 -20.59 32.19 -4.23
N ARG A 229 -19.75 33.22 -4.37
CA ARG A 229 -20.21 34.62 -4.32
C ARG A 229 -21.21 34.82 -5.47
N PRO A 230 -22.38 35.44 -5.25
CA PRO A 230 -23.31 35.68 -6.33
C PRO A 230 -22.81 36.86 -7.18
N LEU A 231 -22.57 36.61 -8.46
CA LEU A 231 -22.66 37.63 -9.50
C LEU A 231 -23.91 37.30 -10.32
N LEU A 232 -24.93 38.14 -10.15
CA LEU A 232 -26.02 38.47 -11.07
C LEU A 232 -26.80 37.34 -11.76
N SER A 233 -28.05 37.20 -11.30
CA SER A 233 -29.29 36.83 -12.02
C SER A 233 -29.21 36.13 -13.38
N MET A 234 -29.82 34.94 -13.49
CA MET A 234 -31.10 34.72 -14.20
C MET A 234 -31.50 33.24 -14.15
N ASN A 235 -32.81 33.02 -14.10
CA ASN A 235 -33.51 31.74 -13.98
C ASN A 235 -33.18 30.74 -15.09
N CYS A 236 -33.13 29.46 -14.72
CA CYS A 236 -33.75 28.37 -15.49
C CYS A 236 -34.12 27.21 -14.55
N ASP A 237 -35.38 26.82 -14.64
CA ASP A 237 -36.02 25.68 -13.99
C ASP A 237 -35.54 24.34 -14.56
N ASN A 238 -35.64 23.30 -13.71
CA ASN A 238 -35.54 21.87 -14.00
C ASN A 238 -34.21 21.33 -14.55
N ASP A 239 -33.33 20.91 -13.63
CA ASP A 239 -32.56 19.67 -13.80
C ASP A 239 -32.38 18.98 -12.45
N ARG A 240 -33.03 17.83 -12.29
CA ARG A 240 -32.91 16.96 -11.12
C ARG A 240 -31.62 16.16 -11.27
N TRP A 241 -30.50 16.71 -10.80
CA TRP A 241 -29.24 15.98 -10.67
C TRP A 241 -29.38 14.97 -9.52
N LEU A 242 -29.47 13.67 -9.84
CA LEU A 242 -29.19 12.62 -8.88
C LEU A 242 -27.67 12.65 -8.64
N ILE A 243 -27.28 13.24 -7.51
CA ILE A 243 -25.91 13.15 -7.02
C ILE A 243 -25.78 11.76 -6.40
N GLU A 244 -25.11 10.84 -7.09
CA GLU A 244 -24.61 9.63 -6.46
C GLU A 244 -23.47 10.04 -5.52
N GLU A 245 -23.64 9.75 -4.24
CA GLU A 245 -22.68 10.05 -3.18
C GLU A 245 -21.37 9.27 -3.41
N PRO A 246 -20.18 9.90 -3.39
CA PRO A 246 -18.92 9.19 -3.59
C PRO A 246 -18.65 8.26 -2.41
N CYS A 247 -18.57 6.95 -2.71
CA CYS A 247 -18.06 5.96 -1.78
C CYS A 247 -16.54 6.14 -1.68
N LEU A 248 -16.04 6.70 -0.58
CA LEU A 248 -14.59 6.81 -0.37
C LEU A 248 -14.00 5.40 -0.22
N GLY A 249 -13.38 4.90 -1.29
CA GLY A 249 -12.89 3.53 -1.40
C GLY A 249 -11.51 3.35 -0.79
N LEU A 250 -10.89 2.21 -1.07
CA LEU A 250 -9.44 2.07 -1.02
C LEU A 250 -8.82 3.17 -1.89
N LEU A 251 -7.89 3.98 -1.38
CA LEU A 251 -7.28 5.04 -2.20
C LEU A 251 -6.00 4.53 -2.84
N GLU A 252 -5.81 4.84 -4.11
CA GLU A 252 -4.54 4.68 -4.81
C GLU A 252 -3.77 6.00 -4.74
N LEU A 253 -2.60 5.97 -4.12
CA LEU A 253 -1.65 7.07 -4.11
C LEU A 253 -0.46 6.70 -5.00
N LYS A 254 -0.21 7.52 -6.01
CA LYS A 254 1.01 7.46 -6.82
C LYS A 254 1.92 8.61 -6.42
N VAL A 255 3.16 8.33 -6.06
CA VAL A 255 4.18 9.35 -5.77
C VAL A 255 5.43 9.15 -6.63
N LYS A 256 6.13 10.26 -6.90
CA LYS A 256 7.46 10.25 -7.50
C LYS A 256 8.46 10.91 -6.54
N GLY A 257 9.66 10.35 -6.45
CA GLY A 257 10.73 10.93 -5.63
C GLY A 257 11.50 11.99 -6.41
N ASP A 258 11.67 13.18 -5.85
CA ASP A 258 12.54 14.22 -6.41
C ASP A 258 13.88 14.21 -5.67
N TYR A 259 14.85 13.46 -6.20
CA TYR A 259 16.16 13.31 -5.57
C TYR A 259 17.19 14.23 -6.23
N LEU A 260 17.46 15.39 -5.62
CA LEU A 260 18.66 16.16 -5.92
C LEU A 260 19.87 15.43 -5.30
N HIS A 261 20.56 14.61 -6.09
CA HIS A 261 21.86 14.06 -5.70
C HIS A 261 22.91 15.18 -5.69
N SER A 262 23.05 15.90 -4.57
CA SER A 262 24.31 16.57 -4.26
C SER A 262 25.29 15.55 -3.66
N ARG A 263 25.83 14.67 -4.51
CA ARG A 263 27.07 13.96 -4.19
C ARG A 263 28.18 14.60 -5.02
N SER A 264 28.94 15.49 -4.39
CA SER A 264 30.17 16.02 -4.95
C SER A 264 31.13 14.87 -5.23
N SER A 265 31.50 14.71 -6.49
CA SER A 265 32.37 13.66 -7.01
C SER A 265 33.86 13.89 -6.66
N SER A 266 34.21 14.27 -5.42
CA SER A 266 35.56 14.74 -5.07
C SER A 266 36.23 14.10 -3.84
N GLU A 267 35.78 12.96 -3.32
CA GLU A 267 36.42 12.31 -2.15
C GLU A 267 36.88 10.85 -2.35
N LEU A 268 37.04 10.37 -3.59
CA LEU A 268 37.55 9.01 -3.85
C LEU A 268 38.87 8.92 -4.64
N GLU A 269 39.58 10.02 -4.86
CA GLU A 269 40.94 10.00 -5.44
C GLU A 269 41.96 10.57 -4.46
N GLY A 270 42.26 9.83 -3.40
CA GLY A 270 43.20 10.32 -2.38
C GLY A 270 43.75 9.27 -1.42
N LEU A 271 43.89 8.01 -1.83
CA LEU A 271 44.58 7.00 -1.02
C LEU A 271 45.20 5.89 -1.88
N GLN A 272 46.00 6.28 -2.86
CA GLN A 272 46.99 5.39 -3.45
C GLN A 272 48.16 6.20 -4.01
N MET A 273 49.10 6.55 -3.13
CA MET A 273 50.54 6.78 -3.37
C MET A 273 51.10 7.74 -2.32
N ARG A 274 51.58 7.18 -1.20
CA ARG A 274 52.86 7.45 -0.51
C ARG A 274 52.83 6.89 0.91
#